data_AF-A0A517N6P8-F1
#
_entry.id   AF-A0A517N6P8-F1
#
_cell.length_a   1.000
_cell.length_b   1.000
_cell.length_c   1.000
_cell.angle_alpha   90.00
_cell.angle_beta   90.00
_cell.angle_gamma   90.00
#
_symmetry.space_group_name_H-M   'P 1'
#
loop_
_entity.id
_entity.type
_entity.pdbx_description
1 polymer ?
#
loop_
_entity_poly.entity_id
_entity_poly.type
_entity_poly.pdbx_seq_one_letter_code
_entity_poly.pdbx_strand_id
1 'polypeptide(L)'
;MMLLLNRILALALLVIVVVLTLTALPSLGGHPLGAEVLLAHMAASGAMVFVLPAYAVVGLIGMAQHPSSNRLRSFGFWGLVVTGLLTIATVFVCMLPFPSTDQMHQLIFWHSLAGYSMAVVAVVWVTGWFTKTRTV
;
A
#
# COMPACT_ATOMS: atom_id res chain seq x y z
N MET A 1 -21.48 -10.11 7.36
CA MET A 1 -20.42 -9.53 8.20
C MET A 1 -19.08 -9.37 7.47
N MET A 2 -18.52 -10.44 6.86
CA MET A 2 -17.22 -10.37 6.17
C MET A 2 -17.15 -9.34 5.02
N LEU A 3 -18.23 -9.15 4.26
CA LEU A 3 -18.29 -8.13 3.20
C LEU A 3 -18.16 -6.69 3.72
N LEU A 4 -18.76 -6.39 4.88
CA LEU A 4 -18.68 -5.08 5.51
C LEU A 4 -17.25 -4.84 6.02
N LEU A 5 -16.67 -5.82 6.70
CA LEU A 5 -15.28 -5.77 7.17
C LEU A 5 -14.32 -5.52 6.02
N ASN A 6 -14.47 -6.26 4.90
CA ASN A 6 -13.64 -6.06 3.72
C ASN A 6 -13.75 -4.65 3.14
N ARG A 7 -14.96 -4.06 3.12
CA ARG A 7 -15.18 -2.68 2.65
C ARG A 7 -14.55 -1.64 3.58
N ILE A 8 -14.68 -1.83 4.90
CA ILE A 8 -14.07 -0.93 5.90
C ILE A 8 -12.54 -0.97 5.79
N LEU A 9 -11.96 -2.17 5.77
CA LEU A 9 -10.51 -2.35 5.61
C LEU A 9 -10.01 -1.75 4.31
N ALA A 10 -10.74 -1.95 3.22
CA ALA A 10 -10.37 -1.38 1.94
C ALA A 10 -10.46 0.16 1.91
N LEU A 11 -11.51 0.74 2.50
CA LEU A 11 -11.60 2.20 2.62
C LEU A 11 -10.47 2.76 3.47
N ALA A 12 -10.17 2.13 4.61
CA ALA A 12 -9.06 2.52 5.47
C ALA A 12 -7.72 2.45 4.71
N LEU A 13 -7.49 1.38 3.95
CA LEU A 13 -6.29 1.18 3.15
C LEU A 13 -6.15 2.24 2.06
N LEU A 14 -7.26 2.61 1.39
CA LEU A 14 -7.27 3.69 0.41
C LEU A 14 -6.86 5.02 1.04
N VAL A 15 -7.45 5.37 2.20
CA VAL A 15 -7.11 6.59 2.93
C VAL A 15 -5.64 6.59 3.34
N ILE A 16 -5.13 5.48 3.88
CA ILE A 16 -3.72 5.33 4.26
C ILE A 16 -2.80 5.56 3.05
N VAL A 17 -3.07 4.91 1.91
CA VAL A 17 -2.27 5.07 0.69
C VAL A 17 -2.29 6.53 0.20
N VAL A 18 -3.45 7.19 0.23
CA VAL A 18 -3.55 8.62 -0.13
C VAL A 18 -2.70 9.48 0.79
N VAL A 19 -2.81 9.30 2.11
CA VAL A 19 -2.01 10.06 3.09
C VAL A 19 -0.52 9.82 2.89
N LEU A 20 -0.09 8.57 2.73
CA LEU A 20 1.31 8.21 2.49
C LEU A 20 1.84 8.82 1.19
N THR A 21 1.04 8.80 0.12
CA THR A 21 1.42 9.37 -1.16
C THR A 21 1.57 10.88 -1.07
N LEU A 22 0.59 11.58 -0.49
CA LEU A 22 0.60 13.04 -0.34
C LEU A 22 1.76 13.52 0.53
N THR A 23 2.00 12.84 1.65
CA THR A 23 3.12 13.15 2.55
C THR A 23 4.48 12.83 1.93
N ALA A 24 4.55 11.90 0.97
CA ALA A 24 5.79 11.58 0.26
C ALA A 24 6.10 12.54 -0.92
N LEU A 25 5.11 13.26 -1.48
CA LEU A 25 5.31 14.13 -2.65
C LEU A 25 6.51 15.09 -2.57
N PRO A 26 6.82 15.76 -1.44
CA PRO A 26 7.97 16.65 -1.35
C PRO A 26 9.32 15.97 -1.68
N SER A 27 9.41 14.65 -1.44
CA SER A 27 10.61 13.86 -1.74
C SER A 27 10.94 13.81 -3.25
N LEU A 28 9.94 13.94 -4.14
CA LEU A 28 10.18 13.98 -5.59
C LEU A 28 10.89 15.25 -6.03
N GLY A 29 10.72 16.34 -5.28
CA GLY A 29 11.40 17.61 -5.51
C GLY A 29 12.79 17.69 -4.87
N GLY A 30 13.29 16.60 -4.26
CA GLY A 30 14.56 16.60 -3.52
C GLY A 30 14.52 17.38 -2.20
N HIS A 31 13.35 17.81 -1.74
CA HIS A 31 13.21 18.51 -0.48
C HIS A 31 13.07 17.52 0.68
N PRO A 32 13.76 17.75 1.81
CA PRO A 32 13.56 16.94 3.01
C PRO A 32 12.13 17.09 3.51
N LEU A 33 11.58 16.00 4.07
CA LEU A 33 10.28 16.04 4.71
C LEU A 33 10.34 16.93 5.96
N GLY A 34 9.43 17.90 6.06
CA GLY A 34 9.26 18.67 7.30
C GLY A 34 8.85 17.76 8.46
N ALA A 35 9.19 18.14 9.69
CA ALA A 35 8.98 17.29 10.87
C ALA A 35 7.52 16.84 11.04
N GLU A 36 6.55 17.73 10.83
CA GLU A 36 5.11 17.40 10.93
C GLU A 36 4.66 16.43 9.83
N VAL A 37 5.12 16.65 8.59
CA VAL A 37 4.80 15.78 7.44
C VAL A 37 5.40 14.40 7.64
N LEU A 38 6.63 14.33 8.15
CA LEU A 38 7.28 13.08 8.49
C LEU A 38 6.52 12.35 9.59
N LEU A 39 6.09 13.03 10.66
CA LEU A 39 5.26 12.41 11.71
C LEU A 39 3.95 11.85 11.17
N ALA A 40 3.26 12.59 10.30
CA ALA A 40 2.04 12.11 9.65
C ALA A 40 2.30 10.89 8.76
N HIS A 41 3.39 10.90 7.98
CA HIS A 41 3.82 9.78 7.17
C HIS A 41 4.12 8.54 8.02
N MET A 42 4.83 8.71 9.13
CA MET A 42 5.20 7.62 10.04
C MET A 42 3.97 7.05 10.76
N ALA A 43 3.02 7.90 11.18
CA ALA A 43 1.76 7.46 11.77
C ALA A 43 0.92 6.64 10.78
N ALA A 44 0.78 7.12 9.54
CA ALA A 44 0.09 6.39 8.49
C ALA A 44 0.80 5.07 8.12
N SER A 45 2.13 5.05 8.13
CA SER A 45 2.93 3.84 7.92
C SER A 45 2.68 2.82 9.02
N GLY A 46 2.58 3.25 10.28
CA GLY A 46 2.20 2.38 11.39
C GLY A 46 0.83 1.74 11.17
N ALA A 47 -0.17 2.52 10.74
CA ALA A 47 -1.50 1.98 10.40
C ALA A 47 -1.43 0.98 9.23
N MET A 48 -0.61 1.26 8.21
CA MET A 48 -0.43 0.41 7.04
C MET A 48 0.05 -1.01 7.41
N VAL A 49 0.98 -1.11 8.37
CA VAL A 49 1.54 -2.39 8.85
C VAL A 49 0.45 -3.33 9.39
N PHE A 50 -0.64 -2.80 9.95
CA PHE A 50 -1.73 -3.62 10.48
C PHE A 50 -2.89 -3.80 9.49
N VAL A 51 -3.28 -2.72 8.80
CA VAL A 51 -4.45 -2.73 7.91
C VAL A 51 -4.18 -3.56 6.66
N LEU A 52 -2.96 -3.50 6.08
CA LEU A 52 -2.64 -4.26 4.87
C LEU A 52 -2.71 -5.78 5.10
N PRO A 53 -2.06 -6.38 6.12
CA PRO A 53 -2.19 -7.83 6.35
C PRO A 53 -3.62 -8.26 6.69
N ALA A 54 -4.34 -7.46 7.48
CA ALA A 54 -5.74 -7.74 7.79
C ALA A 54 -6.60 -7.74 6.51
N TYR A 55 -6.40 -6.74 5.64
CA TYR A 55 -7.07 -6.68 4.34
C TYR A 55 -6.68 -7.85 3.43
N ALA A 56 -5.41 -8.22 3.39
CA ALA A 56 -4.92 -9.34 2.59
C ALA A 56 -5.58 -10.66 3.01
N VAL A 57 -5.62 -10.95 4.31
CA VAL A 57 -6.26 -12.18 4.83
C VAL A 57 -7.76 -12.20 4.52
N VAL A 58 -8.48 -11.13 4.85
CA VAL A 58 -9.94 -11.04 4.59
C VAL A 58 -10.24 -11.10 3.09
N GLY A 59 -9.43 -10.43 2.28
CA GLY A 59 -9.54 -10.43 0.82
C GLY A 59 -9.31 -11.81 0.21
N LEU A 60 -8.28 -12.53 0.66
CA LEU A 60 -7.98 -13.90 0.24
C LEU A 60 -9.11 -14.87 0.58
N ILE A 61 -9.64 -14.81 1.81
CA ILE A 61 -10.80 -15.62 2.21
C ILE A 61 -12.00 -15.33 1.29
N GLY A 62 -12.26 -14.05 1.02
CA GLY A 62 -13.35 -13.64 0.12
C GLY A 62 -13.16 -14.13 -1.32
N MET A 63 -11.94 -14.09 -1.86
CA MET A 63 -11.62 -14.58 -3.21
C MET A 63 -11.74 -16.10 -3.32
N ALA A 64 -11.38 -16.84 -2.26
CA ALA A 64 -11.52 -18.29 -2.21
C ALA A 64 -13.00 -18.73 -2.17
N GLN A 65 -13.85 -17.98 -1.46
CA GLN A 65 -15.29 -18.27 -1.35
C GLN A 65 -16.08 -17.83 -2.59
N HIS A 66 -15.69 -16.71 -3.21
CA HIS A 66 -16.37 -16.15 -4.37
C HIS A 66 -15.33 -15.72 -5.43
N PRO A 67 -14.93 -16.65 -6.32
CA PRO A 67 -13.98 -16.35 -7.39
C PRO A 67 -14.56 -15.28 -8.31
N SER A 68 -14.00 -14.08 -8.30
CA SER A 68 -14.45 -13.02 -9.21
C SER A 68 -13.74 -13.16 -10.55
N SER A 69 -14.46 -13.08 -11.67
CA SER A 69 -13.87 -13.08 -13.01
C SER A 69 -13.13 -11.78 -13.37
N ASN A 70 -13.21 -10.74 -12.52
CA ASN A 70 -12.58 -9.45 -12.79
C ASN A 70 -11.07 -9.51 -12.54
N ARG A 71 -10.30 -9.78 -13.61
CA ARG A 71 -8.84 -9.80 -13.60
C ARG A 71 -8.22 -8.49 -13.10
N LEU A 72 -8.84 -7.34 -13.40
CA LEU A 72 -8.32 -6.03 -12.99
C LEU A 72 -8.36 -5.88 -11.46
N ARG A 73 -9.46 -6.34 -10.83
CA ARG A 73 -9.60 -6.35 -9.37
C ARG A 73 -8.59 -7.29 -8.72
N SER A 74 -8.37 -8.47 -9.28
CA SER A 74 -7.40 -9.44 -8.76
C SER A 74 -5.96 -8.90 -8.87
N PHE A 75 -5.61 -8.34 -10.03
CA PHE A 75 -4.31 -7.72 -10.25
C PHE A 75 -4.07 -6.53 -9.31
N GLY A 76 -5.05 -5.65 -9.17
CA GLY A 76 -4.97 -4.53 -8.24
C GLY A 76 -4.82 -4.97 -6.78
N PHE A 77 -5.57 -6.00 -6.36
CA PHE A 77 -5.43 -6.57 -5.02
C PHE A 77 -4.02 -7.11 -4.78
N TRP A 78 -3.53 -7.98 -5.67
CA TRP A 78 -2.22 -8.61 -5.51
C TRP A 78 -1.08 -7.61 -5.60
N GLY A 79 -1.13 -6.69 -6.56
CA GLY A 79 -0.07 -5.70 -6.67
C GLY A 79 -0.06 -4.75 -5.46
N LEU A 80 -1.22 -4.41 -4.87
CA LEU A 80 -1.28 -3.61 -3.64
C LEU A 80 -0.71 -4.37 -2.43
N VAL A 81 -1.00 -5.68 -2.32
CA VAL A 81 -0.41 -6.53 -1.28
C VAL A 81 1.11 -6.63 -1.44
N VAL A 82 1.60 -6.96 -2.63
CA VAL A 82 3.04 -7.14 -2.88
C VAL A 82 3.80 -5.85 -2.68
N THR A 83 3.36 -4.75 -3.30
CA THR A 83 4.04 -3.45 -3.18
C THR A 83 3.96 -2.92 -1.75
N GLY A 84 2.82 -3.04 -1.08
CA GLY A 84 2.68 -2.64 0.32
C GLY A 84 3.57 -3.44 1.27
N LEU A 85 3.69 -4.77 1.08
CA LEU A 85 4.61 -5.59 1.86
C LEU A 85 6.08 -5.23 1.60
N LEU A 86 6.45 -4.91 0.35
CA LEU A 86 7.79 -4.42 0.02
C LEU A 86 8.07 -3.06 0.66
N THR A 87 7.12 -2.12 0.64
CA THR A 87 7.22 -0.83 1.32
C THR A 87 7.42 -1.01 2.83
N ILE A 88 6.66 -1.91 3.45
CA ILE A 88 6.80 -2.25 4.87
C ILE A 88 8.19 -2.84 5.14
N ALA A 89 8.58 -3.87 4.39
CA ALA A 89 9.85 -4.56 4.57
C ALA A 89 11.06 -3.62 4.45
N THR A 90 11.07 -2.76 3.43
CA THR A 90 12.16 -1.79 3.24
C THR A 90 12.28 -0.82 4.40
N VAL A 91 11.17 -0.28 4.93
CA VAL A 91 11.22 0.62 6.10
C VAL A 91 11.67 -0.10 7.37
N PHE A 92 11.22 -1.35 7.59
CA PHE A 92 11.67 -2.14 8.74
C PHE A 92 13.18 -2.38 8.68
N VAL A 93 13.72 -2.70 7.51
CA VAL A 93 15.17 -2.87 7.34
C VAL A 93 15.93 -1.55 7.56
N CYS A 94 15.39 -0.41 7.10
CA CYS A 94 15.96 0.91 7.38
C CYS A 94 16.05 1.25 8.88
N MET A 95 15.18 0.66 9.71
CA MET A 95 15.16 0.90 11.16
C MET A 95 16.12 -0.02 11.94
N LEU A 96 16.69 -1.05 11.30
CA LEU A 96 17.65 -1.93 11.95
C LEU A 96 19.02 -1.26 12.06
N PRO A 97 19.81 -1.52 13.12
CA PRO A 97 21.15 -0.97 13.29
C PRO A 97 22.20 -1.78 12.51
N PHE A 98 21.91 -2.14 11.26
CA PHE A 98 22.78 -2.96 10.41
C PHE A 98 23.19 -2.27 9.09
N PRO A 99 22.31 -1.54 8.38
CA PRO A 99 22.67 -0.94 7.11
C PRO A 99 23.73 0.16 7.26
N SER A 100 24.75 0.16 6.41
CA SER A 100 25.67 1.30 6.26
C SER A 100 24.96 2.50 5.63
N THR A 101 25.59 3.67 5.65
CA THR A 101 25.05 4.89 5.01
C THR A 101 24.70 4.68 3.53
N ASP A 102 25.55 3.97 2.78
CA ASP A 102 25.28 3.67 1.37
C ASP A 102 24.09 2.71 1.21
N GLN A 103 23.98 1.72 2.09
CA GLN A 103 22.85 0.79 2.11
C GLN A 103 21.55 1.50 2.50
N MET A 104 21.58 2.48 3.41
CA MET A 104 20.40 3.30 3.74
C MET A 104 19.92 4.09 2.52
N HIS A 105 20.81 4.70 1.74
CA HIS A 105 20.41 5.41 0.51
C HIS A 105 19.74 4.47 -0.50
N GLN A 106 20.29 3.27 -0.69
CA GLN A 106 19.67 2.26 -1.55
C GLN A 106 18.31 1.80 -1.02
N LEU A 107 18.19 1.55 0.29
CA LEU A 107 16.93 1.13 0.89
C LEU A 107 15.86 2.23 0.82
N ILE A 108 16.23 3.50 1.00
CA ILE A 108 15.33 4.65 0.82
C ILE A 108 14.85 4.72 -0.64
N PHE A 109 15.74 4.47 -1.61
CA PHE A 109 15.35 4.38 -3.01
C PHE A 109 14.38 3.23 -3.28
N TRP A 110 14.63 2.04 -2.73
CA TRP A 110 13.72 0.90 -2.87
C TRP A 110 12.38 1.14 -2.17
N HIS A 111 12.40 1.78 -1.01
CA HIS A 111 11.21 2.16 -0.26
C HIS A 111 10.34 3.13 -1.05
N SER A 112 10.95 4.18 -1.63
CA SER A 112 10.23 5.16 -2.45
C SER A 112 9.66 4.51 -3.71
N LEU A 113 10.44 3.67 -4.40
CA LEU A 113 9.98 2.95 -5.58
C LEU A 113 8.80 2.02 -5.26
N ALA A 114 8.88 1.27 -4.16
CA ALA A 114 7.78 0.40 -3.70
C ALA A 114 6.54 1.23 -3.32
N GLY A 115 6.73 2.33 -2.59
CA GLY A 115 5.65 3.23 -2.16
C GLY A 115 4.91 3.89 -3.33
N TYR A 116 5.62 4.41 -4.33
CA TYR A 116 4.99 4.99 -5.53
C TYR A 116 4.35 3.92 -6.41
N SER A 117 4.96 2.74 -6.51
CA SER A 117 4.34 1.60 -7.21
C SER A 117 3.02 1.20 -6.55
N MET A 118 2.97 1.17 -5.22
CA MET A 118 1.76 0.92 -4.46
C MET A 118 0.67 1.95 -4.74
N ALA A 119 1.02 3.24 -4.83
CA ALA A 119 0.06 4.29 -5.20
C ALA A 119 -0.54 4.06 -6.60
N VAL A 120 0.29 3.71 -7.59
CA VAL A 120 -0.17 3.39 -8.95
C VAL A 120 -1.10 2.18 -8.94
N VAL A 121 -0.74 1.11 -8.24
CA VAL A 121 -1.57 -0.09 -8.18
C VAL A 121 -2.85 0.16 -7.39
N ALA A 122 -2.85 1.04 -6.40
CA ALA A 122 -4.07 1.45 -5.69
C ALA A 122 -5.11 2.07 -6.64
N VAL A 123 -4.67 2.85 -7.63
CA VAL A 123 -5.57 3.37 -8.69
C VAL A 123 -6.16 2.21 -9.51
N VAL A 124 -5.33 1.24 -9.91
CA VAL A 124 -5.79 0.04 -10.64
C VAL A 124 -6.79 -0.77 -9.80
N TRP A 125 -6.53 -0.91 -8.52
CA TRP A 125 -7.41 -1.62 -7.59
C TRP A 125 -8.76 -0.93 -7.41
N VAL A 126 -8.78 0.40 -7.25
CA VAL A 126 -10.02 1.19 -7.16
C VAL A 126 -10.81 1.12 -8.47
N THR A 127 -10.16 1.28 -9.62
CA THR A 127 -10.83 1.17 -10.94
C THR A 127 -11.39 -0.23 -11.19
N GLY A 128 -10.73 -1.27 -10.67
CA GLY A 128 -11.22 -2.65 -10.64
C GLY A 128 -12.55 -2.83 -9.90
N TRP A 129 -12.94 -1.92 -8.99
CA TRP A 129 -14.25 -1.97 -8.34
C TRP A 129 -15.37 -1.37 -9.19
N PHE A 130 -15.06 -0.37 -10.02
CA PHE A 130 -16.04 0.31 -10.86
C PHE A 130 -16.27 -0.38 -12.21
N THR A 131 -15.32 -1.19 -12.66
CA THR A 131 -15.47 -1.98 -13.88
C THR A 131 -16.41 -3.17 -13.63
N LYS A 132 -17.69 -3.03 -14.03
CA LYS A 132 -18.59 -4.17 -14.20
C LYS A 132 -18.01 -5.10 -15.26
N THR A 133 -17.72 -6.35 -14.90
CA THR A 133 -17.56 -7.42 -15.89
C THR A 133 -18.88 -7.53 -16.66
N ARG A 134 -18.88 -7.11 -17.93
CA ARG A 134 -19.90 -7.55 -18.88
C ARG A 134 -19.82 -9.07 -18.92
N THR A 135 -20.80 -9.75 -18.34
CA THR A 135 -21.06 -11.15 -18.59
C THR A 135 -21.36 -11.28 -20.09
N VAL A 136 -20.46 -11.92 -20.82
CA VAL A 136 -20.72 -12.44 -22.17
C VAL A 136 -21.42 -13.78 -22.00
#